data_AF-A0A7Y1M7S0-F1
#
_entry.id   AF-A0A7Y1M7S0-F1
#
_cell.length_a   1.000
_cell.length_b   1.000
_cell.length_c   1.000
_cell.angle_alpha   90.00
_cell.angle_beta   90.00
_cell.angle_gamma   90.00
#
_symmetry.space_group_name_H-M   'P 1'
#
loop_
_entity.id
_entity.type
_entity.pdbx_description
1 polymer ?
#
loop_
_entity_poly.entity_id
_entity_poly.type
_entity_poly.pdbx_seq_one_letter_code
_entity_poly.pdbx_strand_id
1 'polypeptide(L)' 'MSTVSAEYYQIKGMVSDMPVDEQAEVARVEALVVALAESSQAATLGVILGSIKLSLE' A
#
# COMPACT_ATOMS: atom_id res chain seq x y z
N MET A 1 13.44 -9.37 -15.33
CA MET A 1 12.55 -8.97 -14.21
C MET A 1 11.65 -7.86 -14.72
N SER A 2 10.35 -7.89 -14.40
CA SER A 2 9.41 -6.81 -14.75
C SER A 2 9.70 -5.59 -13.88
N THR A 3 9.46 -4.37 -14.36
CA THR A 3 9.58 -3.13 -13.58
C THR A 3 8.79 -3.20 -12.28
N VAL A 4 7.58 -3.74 -12.33
CA VAL A 4 6.71 -3.98 -11.15
C VAL A 4 7.41 -4.81 -10.07
N SER A 5 8.18 -5.83 -10.47
CA SER A 5 8.90 -6.67 -9.51
C SER A 5 10.06 -5.93 -8.85
N ALA A 6 10.72 -5.00 -9.55
CA ALA A 6 11.81 -4.20 -8.98
C ALA A 6 11.28 -3.17 -7.98
N GLU A 7 10.21 -2.46 -8.34
CA GLU A 7 9.55 -1.48 -7.49
C GLU A 7 9.00 -2.13 -6.20
N TYR A 8 8.42 -3.33 -6.31
CA TYR A 8 7.98 -4.11 -5.15
C TYR A 8 9.12 -4.37 -4.15
N TYR A 9 10.29 -4.80 -4.62
CA TYR A 9 11.43 -5.06 -3.74
C TYR A 9 12.02 -3.78 -3.14
N GLN A 10 11.97 -2.65 -3.87
CA GLN A 10 12.39 -1.36 -3.34
C GLN A 10 11.49 -0.89 -2.20
N ILE A 11 10.16 -0.96 -2.39
CA ILE A 11 9.18 -0.61 -1.35
C ILE A 11 9.38 -1.50 -0.12
N LYS A 12 9.57 -2.81 -0.32
CA LYS A 12 9.84 -3.74 0.78
C LYS A 12 11.14 -3.40 1.53
N GLY A 13 12.18 -2.99 0.81
CA GLY A 13 13.43 -2.51 1.40
C GLY A 13 13.21 -1.27 2.27
N MET A 14 12.50 -0.28 1.73
CA MET A 14 12.16 0.95 2.46
C MET A 14 11.38 0.69 3.75
N VAL A 15 10.39 -0.22 3.72
CA VAL A 15 9.65 -0.60 4.94
C VAL A 15 10.56 -1.33 5.93
N SER A 16 11.47 -2.19 5.45
CA SER A 16 12.40 -2.93 6.32
C SER A 16 13.38 -2.01 7.05
N ASP A 17 13.69 -0.84 6.47
CA ASP A 17 14.58 0.17 7.07
C ASP A 17 13.87 1.07 8.09
N MET A 18 12.53 0.98 8.22
CA MET A 18 11.76 1.76 9.20
C MET A 18 11.91 1.23 10.64
N PRO A 19 11.71 2.06 11.67
CA PRO A 19 11.49 1.61 13.05
C PRO A 19 10.38 0.55 13.15
N VAL A 20 10.48 -0.37 14.12
CA VAL A 20 9.57 -1.53 14.26
C VAL A 20 8.11 -1.09 14.50
N ASP A 21 7.92 -0.01 15.24
CA ASP A 21 6.61 0.60 15.47
C ASP A 21 6.01 1.20 14.19
N GLU A 22 6.82 1.84 13.35
CA GLU A 22 6.39 2.33 12.04
C GLU A 22 6.08 1.18 11.07
N GLN A 23 6.88 0.10 11.08
CA GLN A 23 6.60 -1.11 10.30
C GLN A 23 5.24 -1.73 10.66
N ALA A 24 4.94 -1.81 11.96
CA ALA A 24 3.67 -2.32 12.44
C ALA A 24 2.49 -1.44 11.98
N GLU A 25 2.68 -0.12 11.95
CA GLU A 25 1.66 0.80 11.45
C GLU A 25 1.44 0.66 9.95
N VAL A 26 2.51 0.53 9.15
CA VAL A 26 2.41 0.27 7.70
C VAL A 26 1.63 -1.03 7.44
N ALA A 27 1.97 -2.11 8.13
CA ALA A 27 1.28 -3.39 8.00
C ALA A 27 -0.21 -3.30 8.41
N ARG A 28 -0.52 -2.54 9.46
CA ARG A 28 -1.89 -2.30 9.91
C ARG A 28 -2.69 -1.52 8.88
N VAL A 29 -2.12 -0.46 8.32
CA VAL A 29 -2.77 0.36 7.29
C VAL A 29 -2.99 -0.43 6.01
N GLU A 30 -1.99 -1.22 5.57
CA GLU A 30 -2.12 -2.12 4.42
C GLU A 30 -3.31 -3.08 4.60
N ALA A 31 -3.40 -3.75 5.75
CA ALA A 31 -4.50 -4.66 6.04
C ALA A 31 -5.88 -3.98 5.99
N LEU A 32 -5.99 -2.74 6.50
CA LEU A 32 -7.24 -1.97 6.44
C LEU A 32 -7.62 -1.58 5.02
N VAL A 33 -6.65 -1.17 4.20
CA VAL A 33 -6.88 -0.79 2.81
C VAL A 33 -7.32 -2.00 1.98
N VAL A 34 -6.68 -3.15 2.18
CA VAL A 34 -7.07 -4.41 1.52
C VAL A 34 -8.48 -4.82 1.94
N ALA A 35 -8.78 -4.85 3.25
CA ALA A 35 -10.11 -5.19 3.73
C ALA A 35 -11.21 -4.25 3.20
N LEU A 36 -10.92 -2.95 3.09
CA LEU A 36 -11.82 -1.99 2.47
C LEU A 36 -12.03 -2.30 0.99
N ALA A 37 -10.95 -2.56 0.24
CA ALA A 37 -11.03 -2.88 -1.17
C ALA A 37 -11.82 -4.17 -1.44
N GLU A 38 -11.73 -5.17 -0.56
CA GLU A 38 -12.47 -6.44 -0.66
C GLU A 38 -13.97 -6.31 -0.32
N SER A 39 -14.38 -5.24 0.38
CA SER A 39 -15.77 -5.08 0.83
C SER A 39 -16.77 -4.91 -0.32
N SER A 40 -16.37 -4.31 -1.44
CA SER A 40 -17.18 -4.15 -2.64
C SER A 40 -16.35 -3.60 -3.81
N GLN A 41 -16.82 -3.80 -5.04
CA GLN A 41 -16.18 -3.23 -6.23
C GLN A 41 -16.12 -1.69 -6.20
N ALA A 42 -17.14 -1.03 -5.64
CA ALA A 42 -17.14 0.42 -5.47
C ALA A 42 -16.07 0.88 -4.49
N ALA A 43 -15.87 0.13 -3.39
CA ALA A 43 -14.80 0.40 -2.44
C ALA A 43 -13.42 0.15 -3.04
N THR A 44 -13.24 -0.88 -3.87
CA THR A 44 -11.99 -1.10 -4.63
C THR A 44 -11.64 0.11 -5.50
N LEU A 45 -12.61 0.62 -6.28
CA LEU A 45 -12.42 1.80 -7.11
C LEU A 45 -12.10 3.04 -6.27
N GLY A 46 -12.75 3.21 -5.12
CA GLY A 46 -12.47 4.29 -4.17
C GLY A 46 -11.05 4.24 -3.62
N VAL A 47 -10.58 3.05 -3.22
CA VAL A 47 -9.19 2.83 -2.78
C VAL A 47 -8.20 3.19 -3.87
N ILE A 48 -8.42 2.71 -5.11
CA ILE A 48 -7.54 3.00 -6.25
C ILE A 48 -7.47 4.52 -6.52
N LEU A 49 -8.62 5.20 -6.57
CA LEU A 49 -8.68 6.65 -6.81
C LEU A 49 -8.02 7.44 -5.68
N GLY A 50 -8.22 7.03 -4.43
CA GLY A 50 -7.57 7.63 -3.27
C GLY A 50 -6.04 7.50 -3.35
N SER A 51 -5.54 6.31 -3.67
CA SER A 51 -4.10 6.07 -3.87
C SER A 51 -3.52 6.91 -5.00
N ILE A 52 -4.23 7.05 -6.12
CA ILE A 52 -3.80 7.94 -7.22
C ILE A 52 -3.75 9.39 -6.75
N LYS A 53 -4.77 9.87 -6.03
CA LYS A 53 -4.82 11.26 -5.55
C LYS A 53 -3.68 11.58 -4.60
N LEU A 54 -3.34 10.66 -3.69
CA LEU A 54 -2.24 10.81 -2.74
C LEU A 54 -0.88 10.83 -3.45
N SER A 55 -0.68 10.01 -4.49
CA SER A 55 0.55 10.01 -5.28
C SER A 55 0.77 11.27 -6.13
N LEU A 56 -0.24 12.13 -6.26
CA LEU A 56 -0.17 13.39 -7.01
C LEU A 56 0.06 14.61 -6.09
N GLU A 57 0.10 14.42 -4.78
CA GLU A 57 0.45 15.46 -3.78
C GLU A 57 1.94 15.45 -3.49
#